data_AF-A1DKH7-F1
#
_entry.id   AF-A1DKH7-F1
#
_cell.length_a   1.000
_cell.length_b   1.000
_cell.length_c   1.000
_cell.angle_alpha   90.00
_cell.angle_beta   90.00
_cell.angle_gamma   90.00
#
_symmetry.space_group_name_H-M   'P 1'
#
loop_
_entity.id
_entity.type
_entity.pdbx_description
1 polymer ?
#
loop_
_entity_poly.entity_id
_entity_poly.type
_entity_poly.pdbx_seq_one_letter_code
_entity_poly.pdbx_strand_id
1 'polypeptide(L)'
;MASLSAFLHYLRLKLLISFYRLFVKILTSPPRPRPDSVLRIPSRDKGRTINAHLYKPSWEYEGTMDLRDPRISPAYADASKYPANMLVITAELDSSALEAEDLAKKAETEGTASGRNVVLRRIRECGHAFDKKNTDEACVQARDEAYGLAVDMLRKVASESG
;
A
#
# COMPACT_ATOMS: atom_id res chain seq x y z
N MET A 1 37.36 -2.48 -8.90
CA MET A 1 37.47 -1.09 -9.39
C MET A 1 36.36 -0.86 -10.41
N ALA A 2 35.22 -0.30 -9.99
CA ALA A 2 34.17 0.10 -10.94
C ALA A 2 34.77 1.16 -11.87
N SER A 3 34.91 0.82 -13.15
CA SER A 3 35.76 1.55 -14.07
C SER A 3 35.18 2.94 -14.36
N LEU A 4 36.03 3.90 -14.71
CA LEU A 4 35.67 5.24 -15.18
C LEU A 4 34.50 5.21 -16.18
N SER A 5 34.38 4.14 -16.97
CA SER A 5 33.25 3.89 -17.88
C SER A 5 31.89 3.87 -17.16
N ALA A 6 31.77 3.19 -16.02
CA ALA A 6 30.53 3.14 -15.24
C ALA A 6 30.16 4.53 -14.70
N PHE A 7 31.15 5.29 -14.25
CA PHE A 7 30.95 6.67 -13.78
C PHE A 7 30.49 7.61 -14.91
N LEU A 8 31.15 7.55 -16.07
CA LEU A 8 30.77 8.34 -17.24
C LEU A 8 29.39 7.93 -17.79
N HIS A 9 29.06 6.64 -17.76
CA HIS A 9 27.74 6.14 -18.14
C HIS A 9 26.65 6.67 -17.20
N TYR A 10 26.88 6.62 -15.89
CA TYR A 10 25.98 7.20 -14.90
C TYR A 10 25.81 8.71 -15.13
N LEU A 11 26.90 9.45 -15.34
CA LEU A 11 26.85 10.89 -15.58
C LEU A 11 26.05 11.22 -16.84
N ARG A 12 26.27 10.50 -17.95
CA ARG A 12 25.50 10.65 -19.20
C ARG A 12 24.01 10.41 -18.97
N LEU A 13 23.64 9.32 -18.31
CA LEU A 13 22.24 9.00 -18.03
C LEU A 13 21.59 10.05 -17.13
N LYS A 14 22.32 10.54 -16.12
CA LYS A 14 21.83 11.55 -15.19
C LYS A 14 21.59 12.89 -15.90
N LEU A 15 22.50 13.30 -16.79
CA LEU A 15 22.30 14.49 -17.62
C LEU A 15 21.10 14.31 -18.56
N LEU A 16 21.02 13.21 -19.30
CA LEU A 16 19.93 12.93 -20.24
C LEU A 16 18.56 12.94 -19.54
N ILE A 17 18.42 12.24 -18.41
CA ILE A 17 17.17 12.19 -17.64
C ILE A 17 16.82 13.58 -17.07
N SER A 18 17.82 14.36 -16.65
CA SER A 18 17.60 15.71 -16.12
C SER A 18 17.10 16.66 -17.21
N PHE A 19 17.72 16.63 -18.39
CA PHE A 19 17.27 17.40 -19.55
C PHE A 19 15.87 16.97 -20.01
N TYR A 20 15.61 15.66 -20.09
CA TYR A 20 14.28 15.15 -20.42
C TYR A 20 13.22 15.62 -19.43
N ARG A 21 13.49 15.55 -18.12
CA ARG A 21 12.56 16.05 -17.07
C ARG A 21 12.32 17.55 -17.19
N LEU A 22 13.36 18.34 -17.49
CA LEU A 22 13.24 19.78 -17.69
C LEU A 22 12.39 20.09 -18.94
N PHE A 23 12.67 19.40 -20.04
CA PHE A 23 11.94 19.54 -21.30
C PHE A 23 10.45 19.19 -21.13
N VAL A 24 10.15 18.05 -20.50
CA VAL A 24 8.77 17.66 -20.18
C VAL A 24 8.10 18.70 -19.28
N LYS A 25 8.78 19.24 -18.25
CA LYS A 25 8.19 20.28 -17.40
C LYS A 25 7.88 21.59 -18.13
N ILE A 26 8.67 21.94 -19.15
CA ILE A 26 8.45 23.16 -19.95
C ILE A 26 7.31 22.95 -20.95
N LEU A 27 7.25 21.78 -21.58
CA LEU A 27 6.30 21.50 -22.66
C LEU A 27 4.97 20.93 -22.20
N THR A 28 4.93 20.27 -21.04
CA THR A 28 3.72 19.69 -20.49
C THR A 28 3.28 20.48 -19.28
N SER A 29 1.99 20.81 -19.24
CA SER A 29 1.40 21.34 -18.01
C SER A 29 1.33 20.21 -16.98
N PRO A 30 1.60 20.48 -15.69
CA PRO A 30 1.40 19.49 -14.65
C PRO A 30 -0.05 19.00 -14.68
N PRO A 31 -0.30 17.70 -14.43
CA PRO A 31 -1.64 17.16 -14.39
C PRO A 31 -2.46 17.94 -13.37
N ARG A 32 -3.57 18.54 -13.81
CA ARG A 32 -4.48 19.25 -12.90
C ARG A 32 -5.43 18.22 -12.30
N PRO A 33 -5.60 18.18 -10.96
CA PRO A 33 -6.62 17.35 -10.35
C PRO A 33 -7.99 17.76 -10.89
N ARG A 34 -8.80 16.77 -11.29
CA ARG A 34 -10.19 16.96 -11.71
C ARG A 34 -11.11 16.25 -10.71
N PRO A 35 -11.37 16.86 -9.55
CA PRO A 35 -12.27 16.26 -8.57
C PRO A 35 -13.72 16.30 -9.08
N ASP A 36 -14.51 15.28 -8.73
CA ASP A 36 -15.95 15.24 -9.00
C ASP A 36 -16.69 16.31 -8.18
N SER A 37 -16.25 16.53 -6.95
CA SER A 37 -16.77 17.59 -6.09
C SER A 37 -15.73 18.10 -5.09
N VAL A 38 -15.94 19.29 -4.55
CA VAL A 38 -15.05 19.89 -3.54
C VAL A 38 -15.88 20.18 -2.29
N LEU A 39 -15.59 19.46 -1.21
CA LEU A 39 -16.20 19.69 0.10
C LEU A 39 -15.40 20.75 0.86
N ARG A 40 -16.09 21.74 1.43
CA ARG A 40 -15.49 22.80 2.26
C ARG A 40 -15.65 22.46 3.73
N ILE A 41 -14.58 21.96 4.33
CA ILE A 41 -14.57 21.60 5.75
C ILE A 41 -14.16 22.85 6.55
N PRO A 42 -14.96 23.30 7.52
CA PRO A 42 -14.58 24.43 8.37
C PRO A 42 -13.33 24.07 9.17
N SER A 43 -12.35 24.98 9.18
CA SER A 43 -11.17 24.86 10.04
C SER A 43 -11.50 25.26 11.48
N ARG A 44 -10.61 24.89 12.40
CA ARG A 44 -10.55 25.44 13.76
C ARG A 44 -10.39 26.97 13.76
N ASP A 45 -9.72 27.52 12.75
CA ASP A 45 -9.50 28.96 12.63
C ASP A 45 -10.72 29.62 11.98
N LYS A 46 -11.29 30.62 12.66
CA LYS A 46 -12.51 31.30 12.23
C LYS A 46 -12.36 31.88 10.82
N GLY A 47 -13.23 31.46 9.90
CA GLY A 47 -13.24 31.93 8.52
C GLY A 47 -12.31 31.19 7.55
N ARG A 48 -11.51 30.23 8.03
CA ARG A 48 -10.71 29.36 7.16
C ARG A 48 -11.49 28.09 6.83
N THR A 49 -11.46 27.69 5.56
CA THR A 49 -11.99 26.39 5.10
C THR A 49 -10.90 25.56 4.47
N ILE A 50 -10.93 24.25 4.69
CA ILE A 50 -10.09 23.26 4.02
C ILE A 50 -10.90 22.68 2.87
N ASN A 51 -10.37 22.76 1.65
CA ASN A 51 -10.98 22.15 0.48
C ASN A 51 -10.59 20.67 0.43
N ALA A 52 -11.56 19.78 0.57
CA ALA A 52 -11.40 18.35 0.36
C ALA A 52 -11.90 17.99 -1.05
N HIS A 53 -10.99 17.52 -1.90
CA HIS A 53 -11.31 17.04 -3.24
C HIS A 53 -11.89 15.62 -3.14
N LEU A 54 -13.17 15.47 -3.49
CA LEU A 54 -13.86 14.20 -3.53
C LEU A 54 -13.78 13.63 -4.94
N TYR A 55 -13.29 12.40 -5.04
CA TYR A 55 -13.25 11.64 -6.28
C TYR A 55 -14.21 10.49 -6.15
N LYS A 56 -15.23 10.48 -7.02
CA LYS A 56 -16.20 9.40 -7.12
C LYS A 56 -15.72 8.47 -8.22
N PRO A 57 -15.62 7.17 -7.95
CA PRO A 57 -15.27 6.23 -9.00
C PRO A 57 -16.42 6.18 -10.03
N SER A 58 -16.08 5.95 -11.30
CA SER A 58 -17.04 5.99 -12.42
C SER A 58 -18.24 5.06 -12.23
N TRP A 59 -18.08 3.98 -11.47
CA TRP A 59 -19.15 3.01 -11.18
C TRP A 59 -20.24 3.54 -10.23
N GLU A 60 -19.99 4.63 -9.49
CA GLU A 60 -21.00 5.26 -8.63
C GLU A 60 -22.05 6.03 -9.45
N TYR A 61 -21.73 6.45 -10.69
CA TYR A 61 -22.68 7.09 -11.60
C TYR A 61 -23.66 6.10 -12.24
N GLU A 62 -23.33 4.81 -12.26
CA GLU A 62 -24.22 3.77 -12.79
C GLU A 62 -25.11 3.15 -11.71
N GLY A 63 -24.78 3.32 -10.42
CA GLY A 63 -25.54 2.71 -9.33
C GLY A 63 -25.56 1.18 -9.37
N THR A 64 -24.68 0.56 -10.15
CA THR A 64 -24.73 -0.87 -10.51
C THR A 64 -23.78 -1.74 -9.70
N MET A 65 -22.83 -1.18 -8.96
CA MET A 65 -21.86 -1.95 -8.17
C MET A 65 -22.10 -1.85 -6.67
N ASP A 66 -22.31 -3.02 -6.05
CA ASP A 66 -22.35 -3.18 -4.61
C ASP A 66 -20.93 -3.02 -4.03
N LEU A 67 -20.76 -2.07 -3.12
CA LEU A 67 -19.52 -1.86 -2.38
C LEU A 67 -19.09 -3.10 -1.59
N ARG A 68 -20.03 -3.98 -1.24
CA ARG A 68 -19.77 -5.24 -0.55
C ARG A 68 -19.44 -6.38 -1.49
N ASP A 69 -19.33 -6.12 -2.80
CA ASP A 69 -18.86 -7.12 -3.74
C ASP A 69 -17.50 -7.67 -3.24
N PRO A 70 -17.37 -8.98 -3.00
CA PRO A 70 -16.13 -9.60 -2.52
C PRO A 70 -14.89 -9.34 -3.39
N ARG A 71 -15.08 -8.95 -4.65
CA ARG A 71 -14.00 -8.59 -5.58
C ARG A 71 -13.48 -7.17 -5.35
N ILE A 72 -14.29 -6.32 -4.71
CA ILE A 72 -13.95 -4.94 -4.33
C ILE A 72 -13.49 -4.91 -2.87
N SER A 73 -14.27 -5.53 -1.98
CA SER A 73 -14.00 -5.57 -0.54
C SER A 73 -13.84 -7.02 -0.09
N PRO A 74 -12.59 -7.55 -0.10
CA PRO A 74 -12.31 -8.94 0.25
C PRO A 74 -12.84 -9.36 1.61
N ALA A 75 -13.02 -8.45 2.57
CA ALA A 75 -13.64 -8.71 3.87
C ALA A 75 -15.02 -9.40 3.79
N TYR A 76 -15.77 -9.21 2.69
CA TYR A 76 -17.05 -9.87 2.45
C TYR A 76 -16.95 -11.19 1.68
N ALA A 77 -15.75 -11.60 1.24
CA ALA A 77 -15.55 -12.88 0.60
C ALA A 77 -15.78 -14.05 1.57
N ASP A 78 -16.17 -15.19 1.02
CA ASP A 78 -16.13 -16.48 1.70
C ASP A 78 -14.65 -16.83 1.98
N ALA A 79 -14.27 -16.93 3.26
CA ALA A 79 -12.89 -17.18 3.64
C ALA A 79 -12.42 -18.59 3.25
N SER A 80 -13.31 -19.51 2.89
CA SER A 80 -12.92 -20.82 2.33
C SER A 80 -12.04 -20.65 1.08
N LYS A 81 -12.19 -19.54 0.34
CA LYS A 81 -11.44 -19.22 -0.88
C LYS A 81 -10.07 -18.60 -0.63
N TYR A 82 -9.75 -18.23 0.61
CA TYR A 82 -8.44 -17.69 0.93
C TYR A 82 -7.37 -18.78 0.95
N PRO A 83 -6.10 -18.42 0.68
CA PRO A 83 -5.00 -19.40 0.69
C PRO A 83 -4.81 -20.03 2.07
N ALA A 84 -4.22 -21.23 2.10
CA ALA A 84 -3.97 -21.98 3.33
C ALA A 84 -2.94 -21.30 4.26
N ASN A 85 -2.05 -20.47 3.68
CA ASN A 85 -1.04 -19.71 4.40
C ASN A 85 -1.24 -18.22 4.07
N MET A 86 -1.46 -17.39 5.10
CA MET A 86 -1.67 -15.94 4.98
C MET A 86 -0.77 -15.19 5.93
N LEU A 87 -0.12 -14.14 5.43
CA LEU A 87 0.60 -13.15 6.22
C LEU A 87 -0.06 -11.80 6.03
N VAL A 88 -0.49 -11.19 7.13
CA VAL A 88 -1.05 -9.84 7.16
C VAL A 88 -0.17 -8.98 8.04
N ILE A 89 0.39 -7.92 7.47
CA ILE A 89 1.25 -6.97 8.18
C ILE A 89 0.53 -5.62 8.19
N THR A 90 0.37 -5.05 9.38
CA THR A 90 -0.25 -3.73 9.58
C THR A 90 0.70 -2.77 10.25
N ALA A 91 0.45 -1.47 10.09
CA ALA A 91 1.23 -0.41 10.71
C ALA A 91 0.36 0.30 11.74
N GLU A 92 0.90 0.58 12.92
CA GLU A 92 0.15 1.15 14.05
C GLU A 92 -0.49 2.51 13.75
N LEU A 93 0.14 3.33 12.90
CA LEU A 93 -0.32 4.67 12.53
C LEU A 93 -1.04 4.70 11.16
N ASP A 94 -1.50 3.55 10.67
CA ASP A 94 -2.29 3.41 9.44
C ASP A 94 -3.77 3.20 9.76
N SER A 95 -4.64 4.06 9.22
CA SER A 95 -6.09 3.94 9.38
C SER A 95 -6.67 2.63 8.85
N SER A 96 -5.97 2.00 7.90
CA SER A 96 -6.39 0.74 7.26
C SER A 96 -6.03 -0.49 8.11
N ALA A 97 -5.26 -0.32 9.19
CA ALA A 97 -4.76 -1.43 10.01
C ALA A 97 -5.90 -2.26 10.63
N LEU A 98 -6.95 -1.60 11.14
CA LEU A 98 -8.06 -2.28 11.79
C LEU A 98 -8.84 -3.16 10.81
N GLU A 99 -9.13 -2.64 9.62
CA GLU A 99 -9.81 -3.40 8.56
C GLU A 99 -9.01 -4.64 8.14
N ALA A 100 -7.70 -4.49 7.94
CA ALA A 100 -6.82 -5.59 7.58
C ALA A 100 -6.71 -6.65 8.70
N GLU A 101 -6.68 -6.21 9.96
CA GLU A 101 -6.66 -7.11 11.13
C GLU A 101 -7.96 -7.88 11.30
N ASP A 102 -9.11 -7.23 11.09
CA ASP A 102 -10.41 -7.90 11.15
C ASP A 102 -10.57 -8.92 10.02
N LEU A 103 -10.09 -8.60 8.82
CA LEU A 103 -9.98 -9.57 7.71
C LEU A 103 -9.12 -10.78 8.10
N ALA A 104 -7.96 -10.56 8.72
CA ALA A 104 -7.06 -11.62 9.15
C ALA A 104 -7.69 -12.53 10.21
N LYS A 105 -8.34 -11.94 11.22
CA LYS A 105 -9.04 -12.69 12.28
C LYS A 105 -10.21 -13.50 11.73
N LYS A 106 -10.96 -12.94 10.78
CA LYS A 106 -12.01 -13.66 10.07
C LYS A 106 -11.43 -14.87 9.33
N ALA A 107 -10.36 -14.66 8.56
CA ALA A 107 -9.68 -15.73 7.81
C ALA A 107 -9.15 -16.85 8.72
N GLU A 108 -8.63 -16.50 9.90
CA GLU A 108 -8.15 -17.44 10.91
C GLU A 108 -9.31 -18.24 11.51
N THR A 109 -10.35 -17.55 11.98
CA THR A 109 -11.51 -18.16 12.63
C THR A 109 -12.26 -19.10 11.68
N GLU A 110 -12.57 -18.63 10.47
CA GLU A 110 -13.28 -19.41 9.45
C GLU A 110 -12.37 -20.48 8.81
N GLY A 111 -11.05 -20.32 8.89
CA GLY A 111 -10.06 -21.26 8.37
C GLY A 111 -9.54 -22.29 9.36
N THR A 112 -9.95 -22.21 10.64
CA THR A 112 -9.44 -23.09 11.70
C THR A 112 -9.75 -24.56 11.39
N ALA A 113 -10.95 -24.86 10.89
CA ALA A 113 -11.35 -26.22 10.53
C ALA A 113 -10.53 -26.81 9.36
N SER A 114 -10.02 -25.96 8.46
CA SER A 114 -9.15 -26.37 7.34
C SER A 114 -7.66 -26.34 7.69
N GLY A 115 -7.29 -26.02 8.94
CA GLY A 115 -5.89 -25.86 9.35
C GLY A 115 -5.19 -24.65 8.71
N ARG A 116 -5.94 -23.60 8.36
CA ARG A 116 -5.36 -22.39 7.75
C ARG A 116 -4.40 -21.73 8.73
N ASN A 117 -3.20 -21.45 8.26
CA ASN A 117 -2.18 -20.71 8.99
C ASN A 117 -2.26 -19.21 8.64
N VAL A 118 -2.70 -18.40 9.60
CA VAL A 118 -2.74 -16.94 9.46
C VAL A 118 -1.75 -16.32 10.44
N VAL A 119 -0.82 -15.52 9.92
CA VAL A 119 0.11 -14.72 10.73
C VAL A 119 -0.29 -13.26 10.61
N LEU A 120 -0.71 -12.67 11.73
CA LEU A 120 -1.03 -11.26 11.83
C LEU A 120 0.04 -10.52 12.63
N ARG A 121 0.68 -9.52 12.02
CA ARG A 121 1.74 -8.71 12.67
C ARG A 121 1.45 -7.22 12.54
N ARG A 122 1.25 -6.55 13.68
CA ARG A 122 1.26 -5.08 13.76
C ARG A 122 2.67 -4.58 14.06
N ILE A 123 3.19 -3.74 13.17
CA ILE A 123 4.46 -3.02 13.34
C ILE A 123 4.19 -1.69 14.03
N ARG A 124 4.87 -1.47 15.16
CA ARG A 124 4.71 -0.28 15.99
C ARG A 124 5.40 0.94 15.40
N GLU A 125 4.91 2.12 15.79
CA GLU A 125 5.51 3.43 15.45
C GLU A 125 5.66 3.70 13.94
N CYS A 126 4.99 2.90 13.11
CA CYS A 126 5.06 2.95 11.66
C CYS A 126 3.74 3.44 11.06
N GLY A 127 3.83 4.23 9.99
CA GLY A 127 2.69 4.65 9.19
C GLY A 127 2.47 3.80 7.94
N HIS A 128 1.48 4.18 7.14
CA HIS A 128 1.18 3.53 5.86
C HIS A 128 2.42 3.43 4.96
N ALA A 129 2.62 2.26 4.35
CA ALA A 129 3.74 1.96 3.46
C ALA A 129 5.13 2.24 4.08
N PHE A 130 5.30 1.96 5.38
CA PHE A 130 6.57 2.12 6.11
C PHE A 130 7.75 1.43 5.42
N ASP A 131 7.50 0.31 4.73
CA ASP A 131 8.51 -0.52 4.09
C ASP A 131 9.14 0.12 2.83
N LYS A 132 8.56 1.21 2.31
CA LYS A 132 8.99 1.86 1.06
C LYS A 132 10.07 2.94 1.25
N LYS A 133 10.39 3.31 2.48
CA LYS A 133 11.34 4.38 2.80
C LYS A 133 12.46 3.86 3.70
N ASN A 134 13.68 4.32 3.44
CA ASN A 134 14.87 4.04 4.25
C ASN A 134 15.37 5.35 4.88
N THR A 135 14.49 6.07 5.57
CA THR A 135 14.80 7.43 6.10
C THR A 135 15.54 7.39 7.42
N ASP A 136 15.31 6.36 8.23
CA ASP A 136 15.90 6.18 9.55
C ASP A 136 16.03 4.68 9.89
N GLU A 137 16.76 4.39 10.96
CA GLU A 137 17.05 3.02 11.40
C GLU A 137 15.78 2.25 11.79
N ALA A 138 14.82 2.91 12.43
CA ALA A 138 13.56 2.29 12.83
C ALA A 138 12.74 1.83 11.61
N CYS A 139 12.66 2.66 10.56
CA CYS A 139 12.03 2.27 9.29
C CYS A 139 12.74 1.08 8.64
N VAL A 140 14.08 1.04 8.70
CA VAL A 140 14.86 -0.08 8.13
C VAL A 140 14.62 -1.36 8.93
N GLN A 141 14.61 -1.30 10.26
CA GLN A 141 14.33 -2.45 11.12
C GLN A 141 12.90 -2.96 10.92
N ALA A 142 11.91 -2.06 10.89
CA ALA A 142 10.51 -2.39 10.62
C ALA A 142 10.33 -3.07 9.25
N ARG A 143 10.99 -2.53 8.22
CA ARG A 143 11.03 -3.11 6.87
C ARG A 143 11.63 -4.52 6.92
N ASP A 144 12.80 -4.68 7.54
CA ASP A 144 13.53 -5.95 7.58
C ASP A 144 12.75 -7.01 8.37
N GLU A 145 12.06 -6.62 9.44
CA GLU A 145 11.11 -7.48 10.15
C GLU A 145 9.95 -7.93 9.24
N ALA A 146 9.31 -6.99 8.54
CA ALA A 146 8.19 -7.27 7.65
C ALA A 146 8.57 -8.22 6.50
N TYR A 147 9.70 -7.96 5.83
CA TYR A 147 10.17 -8.84 4.76
C TYR A 147 10.74 -10.16 5.30
N GLY A 148 11.31 -10.18 6.51
CA GLY A 148 11.72 -11.40 7.18
C GLY A 148 10.54 -12.37 7.35
N LEU A 149 9.41 -11.88 7.89
CA LEU A 149 8.18 -12.66 8.03
C LEU A 149 7.65 -13.16 6.68
N ALA A 150 7.73 -12.34 5.63
CA ALA A 150 7.32 -12.75 4.29
C ALA A 150 8.22 -13.87 3.74
N VAL A 151 9.54 -13.75 3.91
CA VAL A 151 10.50 -14.79 3.52
C VAL A 151 10.24 -16.09 4.28
N ASP A 152 10.01 -16.02 5.59
CA ASP A 152 9.76 -17.20 6.42
C ASP A 152 8.46 -17.91 5.99
N MET A 153 7.40 -17.15 5.74
CA MET A 153 6.14 -17.68 5.21
C MET A 153 6.36 -18.37 3.86
N LEU A 154 7.04 -17.72 2.92
CA LEU A 154 7.29 -18.27 1.58
C LEU A 154 8.17 -19.52 1.63
N ARG A 155 9.19 -19.55 2.49
CA ARG A 155 10.05 -20.73 2.70
C ARG A 155 9.25 -21.91 3.26
N LYS A 156 8.38 -21.66 4.24
CA LYS A 156 7.47 -22.67 4.79
C LYS A 156 6.63 -23.28 3.67
N VAL A 157 5.93 -22.46 2.89
CA VAL A 157 5.09 -22.94 1.78
C VAL A 157 5.91 -23.71 0.74
N ALA A 158 7.11 -23.22 0.40
CA ALA A 158 7.99 -23.91 -0.54
C ALA A 158 8.45 -25.28 -0.03
N SER A 159 8.70 -25.43 1.27
CA SER A 159 9.06 -26.71 1.88
C SER A 159 7.89 -27.69 1.98
N GLU A 160 6.65 -27.20 2.06
CA GLU A 160 5.44 -28.02 2.10
C GLU A 160 4.99 -28.48 0.70
N SER A 161 5.53 -27.87 -0.36
CA SER A 161 5.14 -28.14 -1.76
C SER A 161 6.07 -29.12 -2.49
N GLY A 162 7.15 -29.56 -1.86
CA GLY A 162 8.13 -30.51 -2.40
C GLY A 162 7.98 -31.89 -1.79
#